data_AF-A0A9N9BCE0-F1
#
_entry.id   AF-A0A9N9BCE0-F1
#
_cell.length_a   1.000
_cell.length_b   1.000
_cell.length_c   1.000
_cell.angle_alpha   90.00
_cell.angle_beta   90.00
_cell.angle_gamma   90.00
#
_symmetry.space_group_name_H-M   'P 1'
#
loop_
_entity.id
_entity.type
_entity.pdbx_description
1 polymer ?
#
loop_
_entity_poly.entity_id
_entity_poly.type
_entity_poly.pdbx_seq_one_letter_code
_entity_poly.pdbx_strand_id
1 'polypeptide(L)'
;MPSDHDNETLPVFRLSRPNGINKNQVIDLAHSLYGISDDYTSKYVDSRIILRSGSHVVEVDKVSGGIWTADEASLWNTSIRPELVSDEHASEIINNLIHEHKLLPKFDEDGPFQLVSGKIGGTLFGQQSTVNGSRITHKLDTRTSYRITVNLPNKPHIPIVGGGAKFQFVLGEAGRLIGFNGHQKLVNYTSSLAYFSAPSSRTQEFLYPVYVYDGTLMASGNHVPLRQVILPATHFSPFPKEQTPQQSRSQNKTENEKRANRRNKLTCGTEWIGKSGGLVGSHDNALGFVNGLYDDGWDISFNWGDVAAFKSDWTTDNDAWIDNVDFVFYTGHANMNGWKLDGNKSFLTFNEIGLLDRDLEWLVIAACGPLQDDIISPGGGDVFRWKTAFEGGLHLLLGYGSITSDNTEEGRLLTKYTREGQKIIDAWFRTAQEVQPSVNGATPPNGPDVWVGAMWVSSPSSDPSQDHIWDSGSVSADPINFNLMNALWTTC
;
A
#
# COMPACT_ATOMS: atom_id res chain seq x y z
N MET A 1 -2.47 -28.02 42.34
CA MET A 1 -3.17 -26.72 42.18
C MET A 1 -2.44 -25.99 41.07
N PRO A 2 -3.12 -25.59 39.98
CA PRO A 2 -2.52 -24.64 39.05
C PRO A 2 -2.24 -23.37 39.84
N SER A 3 -1.01 -22.86 39.77
CA SER A 3 -0.70 -21.53 40.29
C SER A 3 -1.68 -20.54 39.68
N ASP A 4 -2.21 -19.62 40.50
CA ASP A 4 -2.91 -18.41 40.03
C ASP A 4 -1.97 -17.69 39.06
N HIS A 5 -2.05 -18.05 37.77
CA HIS A 5 -1.68 -17.15 36.71
C HIS A 5 -2.75 -16.07 36.81
N ASP A 6 -2.41 -14.95 37.45
CA ASP A 6 -3.14 -13.70 37.28
C ASP A 6 -3.45 -13.60 35.78
N ASN A 7 -4.73 -13.72 35.44
CA ASN A 7 -5.19 -13.54 34.08
C ASN A 7 -4.86 -12.09 33.71
N GLU A 8 -3.67 -11.86 33.15
CA GLU A 8 -3.29 -10.57 32.57
C GLU A 8 -4.37 -10.24 31.53
N THR A 9 -5.29 -9.34 31.90
CA THR A 9 -6.43 -8.95 31.08
C THR A 9 -6.09 -7.69 30.31
N LEU A 10 -6.64 -7.63 29.09
CA LEU A 10 -6.29 -6.67 28.06
C LEU A 10 -7.41 -5.67 27.82
N PRO A 11 -7.31 -4.45 28.37
CA PRO A 11 -8.32 -3.43 28.14
C PRO A 11 -8.48 -2.96 26.68
N VAL A 12 -9.61 -2.29 26.44
CA VAL A 12 -10.14 -1.86 25.13
C VAL A 12 -10.39 -0.36 25.19
N PHE A 13 -10.09 0.40 24.11
CA PHE A 13 -10.09 1.87 24.14
C PHE A 13 -11.10 2.48 23.22
N ARG A 14 -11.73 3.57 23.70
CA ARG A 14 -12.63 4.37 22.90
C ARG A 14 -11.88 5.50 22.21
N LEU A 15 -12.21 5.70 20.94
CA LEU A 15 -11.63 6.75 20.13
C LEU A 15 -12.48 8.02 20.20
N SER A 16 -11.85 9.19 20.43
CA SER A 16 -12.56 10.47 20.30
C SER A 16 -12.91 10.74 18.84
N ARG A 17 -13.99 11.49 18.64
CA ARG A 17 -14.31 12.04 17.33
C ARG A 17 -13.66 13.41 17.19
N PRO A 18 -12.99 13.71 16.06
CA PRO A 18 -12.62 15.08 15.75
C PRO A 18 -13.89 15.93 15.75
N ASN A 19 -13.96 16.92 16.62
CA ASN A 19 -15.11 17.82 16.65
C ASN A 19 -14.80 19.04 15.80
N GLY A 20 -15.63 19.26 14.78
CA GLY A 20 -15.67 20.55 14.08
C GLY A 20 -14.62 20.78 13.00
N ILE A 21 -14.04 19.71 12.40
CA ILE A 21 -13.20 19.84 11.19
C ILE A 21 -13.99 20.55 10.10
N ASN A 22 -13.54 21.76 9.76
CA ASN A 22 -14.16 22.62 8.76
C ASN A 22 -13.13 23.16 7.77
N LYS A 23 -13.63 23.76 6.68
CA LYS A 23 -12.80 24.23 5.57
C LYS A 23 -11.75 25.25 6.00
N ASN A 24 -12.05 26.15 6.94
CA ASN A 24 -11.10 27.18 7.37
C ASN A 24 -9.89 26.56 8.08
N GLN A 25 -10.08 25.51 8.88
CA GLN A 25 -8.97 24.80 9.52
C GLN A 25 -8.04 24.13 8.48
N VAL A 26 -8.59 23.65 7.36
CA VAL A 26 -7.80 23.06 6.28
C VAL A 26 -7.03 24.13 5.50
N ILE A 27 -7.63 25.32 5.31
CA ILE A 27 -6.96 26.48 4.74
C ILE A 27 -5.82 26.95 5.66
N ASP A 28 -6.07 27.08 6.96
CA ASP A 28 -5.06 27.48 7.94
C ASP A 28 -3.88 26.50 7.96
N LEU A 29 -4.16 25.20 7.88
CA LEU A 29 -3.14 24.16 7.77
C LEU A 29 -2.36 24.29 6.44
N ALA A 30 -3.03 24.50 5.31
CA ALA A 30 -2.39 24.67 4.01
C ALA A 30 -1.52 25.93 3.93
N HIS A 31 -2.00 27.04 4.49
CA HIS A 31 -1.23 28.26 4.65
C HIS A 31 -0.01 28.02 5.53
N SER A 32 -0.18 27.31 6.65
CA SER A 32 0.90 27.06 7.59
C SER A 32 1.98 26.13 7.03
N LEU A 33 1.62 25.11 6.24
CA LEU A 33 2.58 24.14 5.71
C LEU A 33 3.24 24.58 4.40
N TYR A 34 2.50 25.28 3.54
CA TYR A 34 2.91 25.58 2.16
C TYR A 34 2.78 27.06 1.77
N GLY A 35 2.34 27.94 2.67
CA GLY A 35 2.12 29.36 2.36
C GLY A 35 0.93 29.63 1.44
N ILE A 36 0.02 28.67 1.26
CA ILE A 36 -1.16 28.80 0.38
C ILE A 36 -2.18 29.74 1.02
N SER A 37 -2.45 30.88 0.39
CA SER A 37 -3.38 31.92 0.90
C SER A 37 -4.57 32.18 0.00
N ASP A 38 -4.36 32.42 -1.31
CA ASP A 38 -5.40 32.99 -2.17
C ASP A 38 -5.71 32.18 -3.46
N ASP A 39 -4.78 31.36 -3.95
CA ASP A 39 -4.95 30.59 -5.20
C ASP A 39 -5.10 29.09 -4.94
N TYR A 40 -6.29 28.67 -4.53
CA TYR A 40 -6.60 27.26 -4.32
C TYR A 40 -8.02 26.89 -4.73
N THR A 41 -8.19 25.62 -5.05
CA THR A 41 -9.52 24.98 -5.15
C THR A 41 -9.76 24.14 -3.90
N SER A 42 -11.03 24.02 -3.50
CA SER A 42 -11.41 23.12 -2.40
C SER A 42 -12.63 22.30 -2.80
N LYS A 43 -12.62 21.00 -2.53
CA LYS A 43 -13.77 20.12 -2.74
C LYS A 43 -14.03 19.23 -1.52
N TYR A 44 -15.29 18.86 -1.35
CA TYR A 44 -15.69 17.80 -0.42
C TYR A 44 -15.80 16.49 -1.21
N VAL A 45 -15.08 15.46 -0.76
CA VAL A 45 -15.14 14.12 -1.34
C VAL A 45 -15.30 13.12 -0.20
N ASP A 46 -16.46 12.47 -0.13
CA ASP A 46 -16.89 11.64 0.99
C ASP A 46 -16.82 12.41 2.33
N SER A 47 -16.03 11.92 3.28
CA SER A 47 -15.74 12.53 4.57
C SER A 47 -14.66 13.61 4.52
N ARG A 48 -14.05 13.90 3.37
CA ARG A 48 -12.78 14.64 3.31
C ARG A 48 -12.94 16.03 2.72
N ILE A 49 -12.11 16.94 3.21
CA ILE A 49 -11.92 18.28 2.65
C ILE A 49 -10.56 18.26 1.96
N ILE A 50 -10.57 18.42 0.64
CA ILE A 50 -9.36 18.44 -0.18
C ILE A 50 -9.16 19.86 -0.67
N LEU A 51 -8.00 20.44 -0.39
CA LEU A 51 -7.53 21.73 -0.89
C LEU A 51 -6.36 21.48 -1.85
N ARG A 52 -6.39 22.09 -3.04
CA ARG A 52 -5.32 22.01 -4.05
C ARG A 52 -4.89 23.39 -4.51
N SER A 53 -3.58 23.64 -4.56
CA SER A 53 -2.95 24.87 -5.06
C SER A 53 -1.69 24.50 -5.86
N GLY A 54 -1.77 24.59 -7.19
CA GLY A 54 -0.72 24.06 -8.07
C GLY A 54 -0.47 22.57 -7.82
N SER A 55 0.78 22.21 -7.51
CA SER A 55 1.18 20.84 -7.13
C SER A 55 0.92 20.49 -5.67
N HIS A 56 0.52 21.45 -4.83
CA HIS A 56 0.31 21.22 -3.41
C HIS A 56 -1.10 20.74 -3.14
N VAL A 57 -1.21 19.71 -2.29
CA VAL A 57 -2.47 19.15 -1.84
C VAL A 57 -2.47 19.09 -0.32
N VAL A 58 -3.59 19.49 0.28
CA VAL A 58 -3.87 19.30 1.71
C VAL A 58 -5.24 18.68 1.84
N GLU A 59 -5.29 17.50 2.43
CA GLU A 59 -6.48 16.71 2.63
C GLU A 59 -6.67 16.41 4.10
N VAL A 60 -7.88 16.66 4.60
CA VAL A 60 -8.26 16.32 5.97
C VAL A 60 -9.58 15.55 5.98
N ASP A 61 -9.55 14.35 6.57
CA ASP A 61 -10.74 13.54 6.80
C ASP A 61 -11.51 14.03 8.02
N LYS A 62 -12.79 14.35 7.86
CA LYS A 62 -13.63 14.90 8.94
C LYS A 62 -14.02 13.87 9.99
N VAL A 63 -13.93 12.58 9.68
CA VAL A 63 -14.36 11.47 10.53
C VAL A 63 -13.19 10.92 11.35
N SER A 64 -12.05 10.71 10.71
CA SER A 64 -10.83 10.23 11.37
C SER A 64 -9.95 11.37 11.86
N GLY A 65 -9.98 12.54 11.22
CA GLY A 65 -8.99 13.60 11.46
C GLY A 65 -7.65 13.31 10.78
N GLY A 66 -7.60 12.28 9.92
CA GLY A 66 -6.42 11.97 9.12
C GLY A 66 -6.06 13.12 8.21
N ILE A 67 -4.78 13.45 8.16
CA ILE A 67 -4.20 14.49 7.33
C ILE A 67 -3.30 13.80 6.30
N TRP A 68 -3.49 14.16 5.03
CA TRP A 68 -2.56 13.82 3.96
C TRP A 68 -2.19 15.10 3.21
N THR A 69 -0.91 15.30 3.00
CA THR A 69 -0.38 16.45 2.27
C THR A 69 0.76 16.03 1.36
N ALA A 70 0.86 16.68 0.20
CA ALA A 70 1.90 16.41 -0.78
C ALA A 70 2.21 17.66 -1.61
N ASP A 71 3.47 17.82 -1.98
CA ASP A 71 3.89 18.55 -3.18
C ASP A 71 4.10 17.54 -4.30
N GLU A 72 3.06 17.32 -5.12
CA GLU A 72 3.01 16.31 -6.20
C GLU A 72 4.06 16.57 -7.32
N ALA A 73 4.67 17.75 -7.37
CA ALA A 73 5.77 18.02 -8.30
C ALA A 73 7.11 17.44 -7.82
N SER A 74 7.23 17.16 -6.52
CA SER A 74 8.47 16.68 -5.89
C SER A 74 8.32 15.26 -5.34
N LEU A 75 7.19 14.99 -4.66
CA LEU A 75 6.92 13.69 -4.06
C LEU A 75 6.91 12.61 -5.15
N TRP A 76 7.78 11.62 -5.00
CA TRP A 76 7.92 10.48 -5.93
C TRP A 76 8.32 10.83 -7.38
N ASN A 77 8.76 12.05 -7.65
CA ASN A 77 9.21 12.46 -8.97
C ASN A 77 10.61 11.89 -9.27
N THR A 78 10.70 10.94 -10.20
CA THR A 78 11.96 10.26 -10.54
C THR A 78 12.90 11.08 -11.41
N SER A 79 12.41 12.19 -11.98
CA SER A 79 13.18 13.07 -12.85
C SER A 79 14.04 14.08 -12.09
N ILE A 80 13.77 14.31 -10.80
CA ILE A 80 14.55 15.24 -9.98
C ILE A 80 15.77 14.56 -9.36
N ARG A 81 16.78 15.36 -9.00
CA ARG A 81 17.99 14.93 -8.29
C ARG A 81 18.22 15.90 -7.13
N PRO A 82 17.46 15.74 -6.04
CA PRO A 82 17.46 16.76 -5.00
C PRO A 82 18.74 16.75 -4.17
N GLU A 83 19.15 17.92 -3.70
CA GLU A 83 20.17 18.08 -2.68
C GLU A 83 19.54 17.83 -1.30
N LEU A 84 19.66 16.59 -0.84
CA LEU A 84 19.06 16.16 0.43
C LEU A 84 19.94 16.58 1.62
N VAL A 85 19.30 17.07 2.67
CA VAL A 85 19.96 17.29 3.97
C VAL A 85 20.37 15.97 4.62
N SER A 86 21.35 16.03 5.54
CA SER A 86 21.74 14.84 6.31
C SER A 86 20.59 14.35 7.20
N ASP A 87 20.64 13.08 7.59
CA ASP A 87 19.64 12.45 8.45
C ASP A 87 19.50 13.16 9.81
N GLU A 88 20.62 13.61 10.39
CA GLU A 88 20.62 14.40 11.64
C GLU A 88 19.90 15.74 11.45
N HIS A 89 20.22 16.46 10.37
CA HIS A 89 19.60 17.76 10.11
C HIS A 89 18.12 17.62 9.71
N ALA A 90 17.75 16.55 9.01
CA ALA A 90 16.35 16.22 8.73
C ALA A 90 15.54 16.07 10.03
N SER A 91 16.10 15.40 11.04
CA SER A 91 15.46 15.26 12.35
C SER A 91 15.24 16.60 13.03
N GLU A 92 16.20 17.52 12.96
CA GLU A 92 16.07 18.88 13.51
C GLU A 92 14.94 19.65 12.82
N ILE A 93 14.90 19.63 11.48
CA ILE A 93 13.86 20.29 10.69
C ILE A 93 12.48 19.73 11.05
N ILE A 94 12.35 18.40 11.14
CA ILE A 94 11.08 17.75 11.44
C ILE A 94 10.60 18.08 12.86
N ASN A 95 11.50 18.07 13.85
CA ASN A 95 11.15 18.49 15.21
C ASN A 95 10.66 19.95 15.24
N ASN A 96 11.29 20.85 14.48
CA ASN A 96 10.83 22.23 14.36
C ASN A 96 9.42 22.32 13.74
N LEU A 97 9.16 21.59 12.63
CA LEU A 97 7.84 21.53 12.00
C LEU A 97 6.76 20.98 12.96
N ILE A 98 7.10 19.94 13.73
CA ILE A 98 6.21 19.36 14.74
C ILE A 98 5.83 20.41 15.79
N HIS A 99 6.82 21.16 16.30
CA HIS A 99 6.61 22.18 17.32
C HIS A 99 5.81 23.38 16.79
N GLU A 100 6.17 23.87 15.60
CA GLU A 100 5.56 25.05 14.97
C GLU A 100 4.09 24.79 14.60
N HIS A 101 3.83 23.66 13.94
CA HIS A 101 2.53 23.36 13.34
C HIS A 101 1.65 22.43 14.18
N LYS A 102 2.17 21.93 15.32
CA LYS A 102 1.45 21.03 16.24
C LYS A 102 0.90 19.77 15.53
N LEU A 103 1.71 19.20 14.63
CA LEU A 103 1.30 18.10 13.74
C LEU A 103 1.16 16.75 14.46
N LEU A 104 1.77 16.63 15.63
CA LEU A 104 1.71 15.41 16.44
C LEU A 104 0.79 15.58 17.66
N PRO A 105 0.14 14.48 18.10
CA PRO A 105 -0.62 14.48 19.33
C PRO A 105 0.30 14.75 20.52
N LYS A 106 -0.23 15.43 21.53
CA LYS A 106 0.45 15.57 22.82
C LYS A 106 -0.03 14.46 23.75
N PHE A 107 0.92 13.80 24.40
CA PHE A 107 0.65 12.81 25.43
C PHE A 107 1.15 13.34 26.77
N ASP A 108 0.45 12.98 27.84
CA ASP A 108 0.92 13.25 29.20
C ASP A 108 2.24 12.48 29.44
N GLU A 109 3.19 13.05 30.19
CA GLU A 109 4.51 12.42 30.43
C GLU A 109 4.40 11.09 31.18
N ASP A 110 3.54 11.05 32.20
CA ASP A 110 3.13 9.83 32.91
C ASP A 110 1.98 9.09 32.19
N GLY A 111 1.58 9.67 31.06
CA GLY A 111 0.59 9.14 30.17
C GLY A 111 1.08 7.84 29.56
N PRO A 112 0.17 6.91 29.32
CA PRO A 112 0.61 5.57 29.05
C PRO A 112 0.93 5.38 27.53
N PHE A 113 0.83 6.45 26.73
CA PHE A 113 1.22 6.50 25.32
C PHE A 113 2.48 7.33 25.11
N GLN A 114 3.31 6.91 24.16
CA GLN A 114 4.49 7.65 23.76
C GLN A 114 4.61 7.73 22.26
N LEU A 115 5.08 8.88 21.78
CA LEU A 115 5.61 9.01 20.43
C LEU A 115 7.04 8.46 20.42
N VAL A 116 7.27 7.50 19.55
CA VAL A 116 8.61 6.97 19.29
C VAL A 116 8.96 7.34 17.86
N SER A 117 10.08 8.03 17.68
CA SER A 117 10.64 8.27 16.36
C SER A 117 11.09 6.94 15.75
N GLY A 118 10.68 6.71 14.50
CA GLY A 118 11.16 5.64 13.66
C GLY A 118 12.54 5.96 13.09
N LYS A 119 13.08 4.98 12.34
CA LYS A 119 14.32 5.15 11.59
C LYS A 119 14.09 6.14 10.43
N ILE A 120 15.14 6.86 10.08
CA ILE A 120 15.14 7.68 8.87
C ILE A 120 15.23 6.77 7.64
N GLY A 121 14.28 6.94 6.74
CA GLY A 121 14.19 6.25 5.45
C GLY A 121 14.16 7.25 4.30
N GLY A 122 13.50 6.86 3.23
CA GLY A 122 13.29 7.71 2.06
C GLY A 122 12.73 6.94 0.88
N THR A 123 12.49 7.66 -0.20
CA THR A 123 12.17 7.08 -1.50
C THR A 123 13.46 6.78 -2.26
N LEU A 124 13.61 5.55 -2.74
CA LEU A 124 14.74 5.08 -3.54
C LEU A 124 14.29 4.81 -4.96
N PHE A 125 15.08 5.26 -5.92
CA PHE A 125 14.89 4.98 -7.34
C PHE A 125 16.03 4.12 -7.86
N GLY A 126 15.70 3.14 -8.69
CA GLY A 126 16.64 2.35 -9.46
C GLY A 126 16.26 2.33 -10.93
N GLN A 127 17.25 2.43 -11.80
CA GLN A 127 17.06 2.28 -13.25
C GLN A 127 18.17 1.41 -13.82
N GLN A 128 17.79 0.44 -14.65
CA GLN A 128 18.72 -0.45 -15.35
C GLN A 128 18.50 -0.36 -16.86
N SER A 129 19.59 -0.17 -17.60
CA SER A 129 19.58 -0.24 -19.06
C SER A 129 19.49 -1.70 -19.51
N THR A 130 18.56 -2.00 -20.41
CA THR A 130 18.39 -3.35 -20.97
C THR A 130 19.46 -3.68 -22.02
N VAL A 131 20.19 -2.66 -22.51
CA VAL A 131 21.21 -2.81 -23.56
C VAL A 131 22.54 -3.30 -22.99
N ASN A 132 22.95 -2.76 -21.85
CA ASN A 132 24.27 -3.03 -21.26
C ASN A 132 24.20 -3.50 -19.80
N GLY A 133 23.01 -3.58 -19.20
CA GLY A 133 22.80 -3.99 -17.81
C GLY A 133 23.26 -2.97 -16.75
N SER A 134 23.73 -1.78 -17.15
CA SER A 134 24.19 -0.78 -16.18
C SER A 134 23.03 -0.28 -15.33
N ARG A 135 23.23 -0.24 -14.01
CA ARG A 135 22.23 0.20 -13.04
C ARG A 135 22.68 1.49 -12.36
N ILE A 136 21.77 2.45 -12.26
CA ILE A 136 21.94 3.65 -11.44
C ILE A 136 20.90 3.65 -10.33
N THR A 137 21.25 4.22 -9.20
CA THR A 137 20.35 4.39 -8.06
C THR A 137 20.55 5.74 -7.40
N HIS A 138 19.50 6.29 -6.80
CA HIS A 138 19.58 7.50 -5.97
C HIS A 138 18.35 7.63 -5.06
N LYS A 139 18.46 8.48 -4.04
CA LYS A 139 17.41 8.81 -3.07
C LYS A 139 16.69 10.09 -3.53
N LEU A 140 15.37 10.13 -3.44
CA LEU A 140 14.54 11.28 -3.85
C LEU A 140 14.08 12.14 -2.68
N ASP A 141 14.02 11.58 -1.48
CA ASP A 141 13.55 12.27 -0.29
C ASP A 141 14.10 11.61 0.97
N THR A 142 14.10 12.35 2.08
CA THR A 142 14.39 11.84 3.41
C THR A 142 13.08 11.76 4.19
N ARG A 143 12.82 10.60 4.80
CA ARG A 143 11.57 10.35 5.54
C ARG A 143 11.83 10.02 7.00
N THR A 144 10.99 10.55 7.87
CA THR A 144 10.95 10.11 9.27
C THR A 144 9.52 9.77 9.62
N SER A 145 9.36 8.60 10.23
CA SER A 145 8.08 8.21 10.82
C SER A 145 8.11 8.44 12.33
N TYR A 146 6.96 8.78 12.90
CA TYR A 146 6.70 8.71 14.33
C TYR A 146 5.55 7.74 14.51
N ARG A 147 5.68 6.86 15.49
CA ARG A 147 4.65 5.89 15.83
C ARG A 147 4.20 6.10 17.26
N ILE A 148 2.93 5.84 17.50
CA ILE A 148 2.41 5.79 18.85
C ILE A 148 2.67 4.38 19.39
N THR A 149 3.33 4.32 20.54
CA THR A 149 3.49 3.09 21.32
C THR A 149 2.76 3.18 22.64
N VAL A 150 2.48 2.02 23.22
CA VAL A 150 1.79 1.87 24.50
C VAL A 150 2.80 1.39 25.55
N ASN A 151 2.97 2.15 26.63
CA ASN A 151 3.85 1.84 27.74
C ASN A 151 3.07 1.32 28.94
N LEU A 152 3.29 0.05 29.26
CA LEU A 152 2.77 -0.58 30.47
C LEU A 152 3.82 -0.68 31.56
N PRO A 153 3.40 -0.79 32.84
CA PRO A 153 4.31 -1.02 33.97
C PRO A 153 5.32 -2.16 33.74
N ASN A 154 4.91 -3.22 33.04
CA ASN A 154 5.74 -4.43 32.83
C ASN A 154 6.08 -4.71 31.35
N LYS A 155 5.60 -3.91 30.39
CA LYS A 155 5.89 -4.07 28.96
C LYS A 155 5.95 -2.67 28.29
N PRO A 156 7.12 -2.04 28.23
CA PRO A 156 7.27 -0.76 27.55
C PRO A 156 7.22 -0.95 26.02
N HIS A 157 6.78 0.10 25.31
CA HIS A 157 6.82 0.22 23.85
C HIS A 157 6.04 -0.81 23.03
N ILE A 158 4.85 -1.22 23.48
CA ILE A 158 3.98 -2.09 22.68
C ILE A 158 3.54 -1.31 21.42
N PRO A 159 3.78 -1.84 20.20
CA PRO A 159 3.42 -1.15 18.97
C PRO A 159 1.90 -1.20 18.75
N ILE A 160 1.35 -0.09 18.25
CA ILE A 160 0.03 -0.06 17.62
C ILE A 160 0.22 -0.44 16.15
N VAL A 161 -0.52 -1.43 15.66
CA VAL A 161 -0.41 -1.96 14.30
C VAL A 161 -1.57 -1.47 13.43
N GLY A 162 -1.30 -1.31 12.13
CA GLY A 162 -2.18 -0.63 11.17
C GLY A 162 -1.78 0.84 10.97
N GLY A 163 -2.31 1.47 9.92
CA GLY A 163 -1.85 2.81 9.52
C GLY A 163 -2.27 3.96 10.43
N GLY A 164 -3.34 3.80 11.24
CA GLY A 164 -3.95 4.89 12.00
C GLY A 164 -3.14 5.47 13.18
N ALA A 165 -1.95 4.95 13.47
CA ALA A 165 -1.09 5.36 14.60
C ALA A 165 0.32 5.79 14.17
N LYS A 166 0.45 6.19 12.90
CA LYS A 166 1.70 6.57 12.25
C LYS A 166 1.60 8.00 11.71
N PHE A 167 2.70 8.72 11.85
CA PHE A 167 2.93 10.03 11.26
C PHE A 167 4.20 9.94 10.43
N GLN A 168 4.18 10.36 9.19
CA GLN A 168 5.32 10.35 8.30
C GLN A 168 5.54 11.75 7.76
N PHE A 169 6.79 12.22 7.86
CA PHE A 169 7.26 13.47 7.30
C PHE A 169 8.19 13.14 6.15
N VAL A 170 8.07 13.88 5.05
CA VAL A 170 8.86 13.70 3.83
C VAL A 170 9.53 15.02 3.49
N LEU A 171 10.86 15.04 3.53
CA LEU A 171 11.66 16.20 3.16
C LEU A 171 12.34 15.97 1.80
N GLY A 172 12.21 16.94 0.90
CA GLY A 172 12.86 16.95 -0.40
C GLY A 172 14.09 17.87 -0.42
N GLU A 173 14.22 18.59 -1.54
CA GLU A 173 15.26 19.60 -1.78
C GLU A 173 15.52 20.50 -0.57
N ALA A 174 16.77 20.55 -0.12
CA ALA A 174 17.24 21.41 0.97
C ALA A 174 16.40 21.30 2.27
N GLY A 175 15.76 20.15 2.52
CA GLY A 175 14.97 19.92 3.72
C GLY A 175 13.54 20.48 3.66
N ARG A 176 13.06 20.92 2.49
CA ARG A 176 11.68 21.39 2.32
C ARG A 176 10.67 20.26 2.56
N LEU A 177 9.62 20.52 3.33
CA LEU A 177 8.51 19.58 3.49
C LEU A 177 7.77 19.39 2.15
N ILE A 178 7.80 18.18 1.61
CA ILE A 178 7.12 17.80 0.35
C ILE A 178 6.01 16.77 0.57
N GLY A 179 5.87 16.26 1.79
CA GLY A 179 4.78 15.37 2.13
C GLY A 179 4.65 15.18 3.63
N PHE A 180 3.41 15.05 4.09
CA PHE A 180 3.09 14.66 5.45
C PHE A 180 1.84 13.79 5.43
N ASN A 181 1.93 12.62 6.05
CA ASN A 181 0.78 11.76 6.30
C ASN A 181 0.70 11.50 7.79
N GLY A 182 -0.39 11.90 8.42
CA GLY A 182 -0.61 11.69 9.84
C GLY A 182 -2.03 11.25 10.09
N HIS A 183 -2.19 10.14 10.81
CA HIS A 183 -3.49 9.72 11.30
C HIS A 183 -3.53 9.91 12.81
N GLN A 184 -4.51 10.69 13.29
CA GLN A 184 -4.78 10.81 14.71
C GLN A 184 -6.08 10.11 15.04
N LYS A 185 -6.04 9.13 15.94
CA LYS A 185 -7.22 8.80 16.76
C LYS A 185 -6.80 8.10 18.06
N LEU A 186 -6.73 8.82 19.19
CA LEU A 186 -6.52 8.20 20.53
C LEU A 186 -6.72 9.13 21.75
N VAL A 187 -7.40 8.66 22.82
CA VAL A 187 -7.58 9.41 24.12
C VAL A 187 -7.60 8.55 25.45
N ASN A 188 -7.23 7.25 25.56
CA ASN A 188 -6.78 6.48 26.83
C ASN A 188 -7.27 5.01 27.09
N TYR A 189 -6.55 4.24 27.97
CA TYR A 189 -6.28 2.76 27.79
C TYR A 189 -5.85 1.74 28.96
N THR A 190 -5.71 0.38 28.71
CA THR A 190 -4.79 -0.75 29.21
C THR A 190 -4.86 -2.16 28.46
N SER A 191 -3.99 -3.21 28.64
CA SER A 191 -3.35 -4.14 27.61
C SER A 191 -3.24 -5.72 27.61
N SER A 192 -2.82 -6.36 26.47
CA SER A 192 -1.61 -7.26 26.20
C SER A 192 -1.74 -8.15 24.93
N LEU A 193 -1.35 -7.58 23.79
CA LEU A 193 -1.74 -7.94 22.42
C LEU A 193 -1.27 -6.75 21.56
N ALA A 194 -1.10 -6.87 20.24
CA ALA A 194 -1.04 -5.65 19.45
C ALA A 194 -2.41 -4.97 19.48
N TYR A 195 -2.50 -3.68 19.18
CA TYR A 195 -3.79 -3.01 18.99
C TYR A 195 -3.99 -2.73 17.51
N PHE A 196 -5.12 -3.15 16.96
CA PHE A 196 -5.46 -2.88 15.57
C PHE A 196 -6.09 -1.49 15.42
N SER A 197 -5.41 -0.62 14.70
CA SER A 197 -5.94 0.66 14.22
C SER A 197 -6.31 0.55 12.75
N ALA A 198 -7.60 0.73 12.45
CA ALA A 198 -8.09 0.69 11.08
C ALA A 198 -7.49 1.84 10.24
N PRO A 199 -7.35 1.66 8.91
CA PRO A 199 -6.95 2.74 8.01
C PRO A 199 -7.88 3.95 8.11
N SER A 200 -7.35 5.14 7.78
CA SER A 200 -8.00 6.45 7.99
C SER A 200 -9.37 6.60 7.33
N SER A 201 -9.62 5.82 6.29
CA SER A 201 -10.87 5.74 5.52
C SER A 201 -12.00 4.99 6.20
N ARG A 202 -11.74 4.25 7.29
CA ARG A 202 -12.78 3.55 8.05
C ARG A 202 -13.03 4.24 9.38
N THR A 203 -14.31 4.45 9.68
CA THR A 203 -14.73 4.82 11.03
C THR A 203 -14.52 3.64 11.96
N GLN A 204 -13.51 3.72 12.83
CA GLN A 204 -13.36 2.81 13.94
C GLN A 204 -13.79 3.50 15.24
N GLU A 205 -14.66 2.87 16.04
CA GLU A 205 -15.07 3.40 17.35
C GLU A 205 -14.16 2.91 18.49
N PHE A 206 -13.60 1.71 18.35
CA PHE A 206 -12.79 1.05 19.36
C PHE A 206 -11.50 0.49 18.76
N LEU A 207 -10.36 0.68 19.44
CA LEU A 207 -9.18 -0.17 19.23
C LEU A 207 -9.36 -1.44 20.06
N TYR A 208 -9.31 -2.59 19.43
CA TYR A 208 -9.38 -3.88 20.10
C TYR A 208 -8.04 -4.59 20.01
N PRO A 209 -7.72 -5.40 21.04
CA PRO A 209 -6.43 -6.03 21.12
C PRO A 209 -6.47 -7.28 20.19
N VAL A 210 -5.37 -7.52 19.46
CA VAL A 210 -5.23 -8.56 18.41
C VAL A 210 -3.91 -9.35 18.46
N TYR A 211 -3.99 -10.67 18.42
CA TYR A 211 -2.80 -11.50 18.24
C TYR A 211 -2.30 -11.28 16.82
N VAL A 212 -1.03 -10.91 16.68
CA VAL A 212 -0.37 -10.84 15.38
C VAL A 212 0.46 -12.10 15.25
N TYR A 213 0.13 -12.92 14.26
CA TYR A 213 0.89 -14.10 13.91
C TYR A 213 1.69 -13.82 12.65
N ASP A 214 2.96 -14.17 12.67
CA ASP A 214 3.81 -14.28 11.49
C ASP A 214 4.28 -15.74 11.33
N GLY A 215 4.88 -16.04 10.19
CA GLY A 215 5.48 -17.34 9.94
C GLY A 215 6.06 -17.42 8.55
N THR A 216 6.57 -18.59 8.19
CA THR A 216 7.03 -18.90 6.84
C THR A 216 6.46 -20.25 6.45
N LEU A 217 5.83 -20.34 5.28
CA LEU A 217 5.41 -21.61 4.70
C LEU A 217 6.41 -22.11 3.66
N MET A 218 6.42 -23.41 3.43
CA MET A 218 7.06 -24.02 2.27
C MET A 218 6.02 -24.29 1.19
N ALA A 219 6.14 -23.63 0.04
CA ALA A 219 5.29 -23.88 -1.13
C ALA A 219 6.16 -24.23 -2.33
N SER A 220 5.99 -25.46 -2.87
CA SER A 220 6.73 -25.94 -4.03
C SER A 220 8.26 -25.76 -3.92
N GLY A 221 8.83 -25.98 -2.73
CA GLY A 221 10.26 -25.81 -2.46
C GLY A 221 10.71 -24.38 -2.14
N ASN A 222 9.83 -23.39 -2.20
CA ASN A 222 10.13 -22.00 -1.86
C ASN A 222 9.72 -21.67 -0.42
N HIS A 223 10.59 -20.96 0.30
CA HIS A 223 10.24 -20.31 1.56
C HIS A 223 9.41 -19.06 1.26
N VAL A 224 8.14 -19.06 1.66
CA VAL A 224 7.22 -17.94 1.44
C VAL A 224 6.84 -17.39 2.81
N PRO A 225 7.27 -16.17 3.17
CA PRO A 225 6.84 -15.55 4.41
C PRO A 225 5.31 -15.38 4.38
N LEU A 226 4.67 -15.77 5.46
CA LEU A 226 3.24 -15.52 5.64
C LEU A 226 3.04 -14.02 5.88
N ARG A 227 1.97 -13.45 5.31
CA ARG A 227 1.51 -12.12 5.77
C ARG A 227 1.20 -12.20 7.25
N GLN A 228 1.39 -11.07 7.94
CA GLN A 228 0.98 -10.98 9.34
C GLN A 228 -0.55 -11.12 9.44
N VAL A 229 -1.01 -12.15 10.13
CA VAL A 229 -2.43 -12.40 10.38
C VAL A 229 -2.81 -11.81 11.72
N ILE A 230 -3.88 -11.03 11.71
CA ILE A 230 -4.37 -10.31 12.87
C ILE A 230 -5.65 -11.02 13.36
N LEU A 231 -5.58 -11.69 14.51
CA LEU A 231 -6.73 -12.35 15.13
C LEU A 231 -7.20 -11.57 16.36
N PRO A 232 -8.52 -11.30 16.50
CA PRO A 232 -9.08 -10.84 17.76
C PRO A 232 -8.65 -11.73 18.94
N ALA A 233 -8.23 -11.14 20.08
CA ALA A 233 -8.26 -11.92 21.34
C ALA A 233 -9.40 -11.55 22.27
N THR A 234 -10.38 -10.81 21.77
CA THR A 234 -11.60 -10.54 22.52
C THR A 234 -12.81 -10.88 21.68
N HIS A 235 -13.89 -11.33 22.31
CA HIS A 235 -15.20 -11.52 21.67
C HIS A 235 -15.86 -10.20 21.24
N PHE A 236 -15.23 -9.06 21.54
CA PHE A 236 -15.70 -7.71 21.24
C PHE A 236 -15.17 -7.16 19.89
N SER A 237 -14.38 -7.95 19.15
CA SER A 237 -13.87 -7.52 17.84
C SER A 237 -14.85 -7.87 16.71
N PRO A 238 -14.91 -7.08 15.63
CA PRO A 238 -15.67 -7.49 14.45
C PRO A 238 -15.09 -8.81 13.93
N PHE A 239 -15.88 -9.88 14.00
CA PHE A 239 -15.53 -11.14 13.37
C PHE A 239 -15.56 -10.94 11.85
N PRO A 240 -14.60 -11.54 11.10
CA PRO A 240 -14.71 -11.62 9.66
C PRO A 240 -16.08 -12.20 9.32
N LYS A 241 -16.84 -11.52 8.46
CA LYS A 241 -18.11 -12.07 7.98
C LYS A 241 -17.82 -13.40 7.29
N GLU A 242 -18.72 -14.37 7.44
CA GLU A 242 -18.61 -15.61 6.65
C GLU A 242 -18.61 -15.24 5.16
N GLN A 243 -17.54 -15.63 4.48
CA GLN A 243 -17.40 -15.45 3.04
C GLN A 243 -18.53 -16.17 2.33
N THR A 244 -19.14 -15.49 1.38
CA THR A 244 -20.17 -16.10 0.53
C THR A 244 -19.49 -17.14 -0.36
N PRO A 245 -20.10 -18.33 -0.58
CA PRO A 245 -19.56 -19.32 -1.49
C PRO A 245 -19.27 -18.71 -2.86
N GLN A 246 -18.05 -18.91 -3.35
CA GLN A 246 -17.62 -18.39 -4.64
C GLN A 246 -18.40 -19.07 -5.77
N GLN A 247 -18.69 -18.33 -6.84
CA GLN A 247 -19.24 -18.92 -8.06
C GLN A 247 -18.27 -19.95 -8.63
N SER A 248 -18.79 -21.12 -9.01
CA SER A 248 -18.00 -22.13 -9.71
C SER A 248 -17.63 -21.63 -11.11
N ARG A 249 -16.40 -21.92 -11.57
CA ARG A 249 -15.98 -21.61 -12.93
C ARG A 249 -16.89 -22.36 -13.92
N SER A 250 -17.75 -21.63 -14.64
CA SER A 250 -18.44 -22.22 -15.80
C SER A 250 -17.48 -22.21 -16.99
N GLN A 251 -17.05 -23.37 -17.45
CA GLN A 251 -16.13 -23.52 -18.60
C GLN A 251 -16.76 -23.18 -19.97
N ASN A 252 -18.01 -22.69 -20.03
CA ASN A 252 -18.82 -22.69 -21.26
C ASN A 252 -19.43 -21.33 -21.63
N LYS A 253 -18.63 -20.28 -21.81
CA LYS A 253 -19.03 -19.17 -22.71
C LYS A 253 -18.06 -19.14 -23.87
N THR A 254 -18.57 -19.38 -25.07
CA THR A 254 -17.83 -19.34 -26.34
C THR A 254 -17.09 -18.01 -26.50
N GLU A 255 -15.76 -18.06 -26.55
CA GLU A 255 -14.83 -16.93 -26.57
C GLU A 255 -15.13 -15.87 -27.65
N ASN A 256 -15.67 -16.30 -28.80
CA ASN A 256 -16.01 -15.42 -29.91
C ASN A 256 -17.14 -14.42 -29.61
N GLU A 257 -18.07 -14.73 -28.70
CA GLU A 257 -19.16 -13.81 -28.32
C GLU A 257 -18.70 -12.73 -27.32
N LYS A 258 -17.69 -13.03 -26.48
CA LYS A 258 -17.11 -12.04 -25.57
C LYS A 258 -16.19 -11.07 -26.30
N ARG A 259 -15.42 -11.55 -27.27
CA ARG A 259 -14.41 -10.76 -28.00
C ARG A 259 -15.02 -9.66 -28.90
N ALA A 260 -16.19 -9.92 -29.50
CA ALA A 260 -16.87 -8.93 -30.34
C ALA A 260 -17.53 -7.77 -29.57
N ASN A 261 -17.88 -7.99 -28.29
CA ASN A 261 -18.52 -6.98 -27.42
C ASN A 261 -17.53 -6.18 -26.55
N ARG A 262 -16.26 -6.58 -26.48
CA ARG A 262 -15.27 -6.00 -25.55
C ARG A 262 -14.49 -4.80 -26.07
N ARG A 263 -14.46 -4.56 -27.38
CA ARG A 263 -13.58 -3.56 -28.02
C ARG A 263 -13.70 -2.10 -27.53
N ASN A 264 -14.63 -1.80 -26.62
CA ASN A 264 -14.83 -0.46 -26.06
C ASN A 264 -15.16 -0.47 -24.54
N LYS A 265 -14.91 -1.55 -23.80
CA LYS A 265 -15.27 -1.61 -22.37
C LYS A 265 -14.04 -1.90 -21.51
N LEU A 266 -13.72 -0.97 -20.61
CA LEU A 266 -12.70 -1.12 -19.58
C LEU A 266 -13.01 -2.33 -18.71
N THR A 267 -12.01 -3.15 -18.44
CA THR A 267 -12.16 -4.40 -17.71
C THR A 267 -11.10 -4.56 -16.62
N CYS A 268 -11.48 -5.26 -15.56
CA CYS A 268 -10.55 -5.59 -14.50
C CYS A 268 -10.81 -6.99 -13.95
N GLY A 269 -9.87 -7.48 -13.17
CA GLY A 269 -10.04 -8.73 -12.44
C GLY A 269 -9.19 -8.81 -11.19
N THR A 270 -9.52 -9.79 -10.35
CA THR A 270 -8.74 -10.06 -9.14
C THR A 270 -8.56 -11.55 -8.90
N GLU A 271 -7.40 -11.89 -8.38
CA GLU A 271 -7.16 -13.20 -7.78
C GLU A 271 -6.70 -13.06 -6.33
N TRP A 272 -7.07 -14.00 -5.47
CA TRP A 272 -6.68 -13.90 -4.07
C TRP A 272 -6.55 -15.25 -3.38
N ILE A 273 -5.70 -15.28 -2.35
CA ILE A 273 -5.62 -16.39 -1.40
C ILE A 273 -6.20 -15.91 -0.09
N GLY A 274 -7.29 -16.51 0.35
CA GLY A 274 -8.03 -16.15 1.54
C GLY A 274 -7.90 -17.21 2.64
N LYS A 275 -9.01 -17.85 2.99
CA LYS A 275 -9.06 -18.80 4.13
C LYS A 275 -8.15 -20.00 3.91
N SER A 276 -7.95 -20.47 2.67
CA SER A 276 -7.04 -21.59 2.40
C SER A 276 -5.57 -21.26 2.69
N GLY A 277 -5.21 -19.97 2.68
CA GLY A 277 -3.90 -19.47 3.11
C GLY A 277 -3.89 -18.82 4.49
N GLY A 278 -4.98 -18.87 5.26
CA GLY A 278 -5.08 -18.19 6.56
C GLY A 278 -5.18 -16.65 6.48
N LEU A 279 -5.51 -16.10 5.32
CA LEU A 279 -5.61 -14.67 5.05
C LEU A 279 -7.07 -14.23 5.02
N VAL A 280 -7.64 -13.96 6.19
CA VAL A 280 -9.08 -13.66 6.30
C VAL A 280 -9.47 -12.32 5.65
N GLY A 281 -8.53 -11.40 5.47
CA GLY A 281 -8.78 -10.08 4.88
C GLY A 281 -8.69 -10.05 3.36
N SER A 282 -7.94 -10.97 2.74
CA SER A 282 -7.62 -10.94 1.32
C SER A 282 -8.85 -10.99 0.39
N HIS A 283 -9.90 -11.74 0.73
CA HIS A 283 -11.18 -11.70 -0.01
C HIS A 283 -11.78 -10.29 -0.05
N ASP A 284 -11.93 -9.65 1.12
CA ASP A 284 -12.57 -8.34 1.22
C ASP A 284 -11.70 -7.24 0.58
N ASN A 285 -10.38 -7.43 0.61
CA ASN A 285 -9.42 -6.56 -0.07
C ASN A 285 -9.61 -6.61 -1.60
N ALA A 286 -9.62 -7.82 -2.17
CA ALA A 286 -9.91 -8.06 -3.58
C ALA A 286 -11.32 -7.57 -3.98
N LEU A 287 -12.32 -7.79 -3.13
CA LEU A 287 -13.69 -7.31 -3.35
C LEU A 287 -13.75 -5.78 -3.36
N GLY A 288 -12.98 -5.11 -2.49
CA GLY A 288 -12.85 -3.66 -2.47
C GLY A 288 -12.31 -3.08 -3.77
N PHE A 289 -11.37 -3.77 -4.42
CA PHE A 289 -10.86 -3.41 -5.74
C PHE A 289 -11.94 -3.52 -6.82
N VAL A 290 -12.55 -4.70 -6.99
CA VAL A 290 -13.54 -4.89 -8.07
C VAL A 290 -14.79 -4.02 -7.87
N ASN A 291 -15.27 -3.83 -6.64
CA ASN A 291 -16.40 -2.93 -6.39
C ASN A 291 -16.03 -1.49 -6.71
N GLY A 292 -14.81 -1.07 -6.36
CA GLY A 292 -14.34 0.30 -6.60
C GLY A 292 -14.30 0.66 -8.09
N LEU A 293 -13.90 -0.26 -8.96
CA LEU A 293 -13.91 -0.09 -10.42
C LEU A 293 -15.29 -0.32 -11.04
N TYR A 294 -16.08 -1.26 -10.52
CA TYR A 294 -17.46 -1.47 -10.96
C TYR A 294 -18.32 -0.21 -10.78
N ASP A 295 -18.15 0.48 -9.66
CA ASP A 295 -18.81 1.77 -9.37
C ASP A 295 -18.41 2.89 -10.35
N ASP A 296 -17.37 2.67 -11.16
CA ASP A 296 -16.88 3.56 -12.21
C ASP A 296 -17.22 3.06 -13.64
N GLY A 297 -18.01 1.98 -13.75
CA GLY A 297 -18.49 1.45 -15.02
C GLY A 297 -17.64 0.34 -15.65
N TRP A 298 -16.59 -0.12 -14.96
CA TRP A 298 -15.71 -1.18 -15.45
C TRP A 298 -16.40 -2.55 -15.45
N ASP A 299 -16.03 -3.42 -16.38
CA ASP A 299 -16.46 -4.82 -16.39
C ASP A 299 -15.59 -5.67 -15.47
N ILE A 300 -16.22 -6.42 -14.58
CA ILE A 300 -15.50 -7.38 -13.74
C ILE A 300 -15.40 -8.69 -14.49
N SER A 301 -14.28 -8.91 -15.16
CA SER A 301 -14.03 -10.12 -15.95
C SER A 301 -13.86 -11.35 -15.06
N PHE A 302 -13.23 -11.20 -13.89
CA PHE A 302 -13.06 -12.28 -12.91
C PHE A 302 -12.80 -11.77 -11.48
N ASN A 303 -13.13 -12.62 -10.50
CA ASN A 303 -12.78 -12.44 -9.09
C ASN A 303 -12.59 -13.83 -8.45
N TRP A 304 -11.38 -14.37 -8.55
CA TRP A 304 -11.09 -15.76 -8.23
C TRP A 304 -10.28 -15.94 -6.94
N GLY A 305 -10.87 -16.64 -5.96
CA GLY A 305 -10.23 -16.93 -4.69
C GLY A 305 -9.78 -18.37 -4.51
N ASP A 306 -8.81 -18.57 -3.62
CA ASP A 306 -8.45 -19.87 -3.05
C ASP A 306 -8.26 -20.95 -4.14
N VAL A 307 -9.08 -22.01 -4.11
CA VAL A 307 -9.03 -23.15 -5.03
C VAL A 307 -9.36 -22.80 -6.48
N ALA A 308 -9.84 -21.58 -6.72
CA ALA A 308 -10.15 -21.08 -8.04
C ALA A 308 -9.10 -20.08 -8.56
N ALA A 309 -8.04 -19.75 -7.82
CA ALA A 309 -6.90 -18.99 -8.35
C ALA A 309 -5.88 -19.97 -8.96
N PHE A 310 -5.81 -20.06 -10.30
CA PHE A 310 -4.98 -21.05 -10.99
C PHE A 310 -3.73 -20.43 -11.61
N LYS A 311 -2.61 -21.14 -11.51
CA LYS A 311 -1.36 -20.78 -12.20
C LYS A 311 -1.50 -20.68 -13.72
N SER A 312 -2.41 -21.43 -14.33
CA SER A 312 -2.69 -21.32 -15.77
C SER A 312 -3.20 -19.94 -16.18
N ASP A 313 -3.80 -19.19 -15.26
CA ASP A 313 -4.31 -17.85 -15.54
C ASP A 313 -3.14 -16.84 -15.77
N TRP A 314 -1.92 -17.21 -15.36
CA TRP A 314 -0.71 -16.37 -15.40
C TRP A 314 0.39 -16.85 -16.36
N THR A 315 0.31 -18.10 -16.82
CA THR A 315 1.43 -18.81 -17.50
C THR A 315 1.08 -19.32 -18.88
N THR A 316 -0.19 -19.67 -19.12
CA THR A 316 -0.64 -20.21 -20.40
C THR A 316 -1.44 -19.17 -21.14
N ASP A 317 -1.12 -19.02 -22.43
CA ASP A 317 -1.83 -18.31 -23.51
C ASP A 317 -3.26 -18.85 -23.69
N ASN A 318 -4.06 -18.76 -22.62
CA ASN A 318 -5.48 -19.07 -22.60
C ASN A 318 -6.19 -17.74 -22.43
N ASP A 319 -6.77 -17.31 -23.54
CA ASP A 319 -7.43 -16.05 -23.90
C ASP A 319 -8.39 -15.40 -22.89
N ALA A 320 -8.47 -15.83 -21.63
CA ALA A 320 -9.65 -15.60 -20.80
C ALA A 320 -9.43 -14.81 -19.50
N TRP A 321 -8.21 -14.62 -19.00
CA TRP A 321 -8.04 -14.15 -17.62
C TRP A 321 -7.07 -12.97 -17.45
N ILE A 322 -5.88 -13.17 -16.88
CA ILE A 322 -5.02 -12.08 -16.36
C ILE A 322 -4.57 -11.13 -17.46
N ASP A 323 -4.15 -11.66 -18.61
CA ASP A 323 -3.61 -10.90 -19.73
C ASP A 323 -4.67 -10.22 -20.61
N ASN A 324 -5.96 -10.49 -20.36
CA ASN A 324 -7.10 -10.04 -21.16
C ASN A 324 -8.01 -9.06 -20.41
N VAL A 325 -7.44 -8.30 -19.48
CA VAL A 325 -8.09 -7.19 -18.78
C VAL A 325 -7.11 -6.04 -18.56
N ASP A 326 -7.60 -4.81 -18.48
CA ASP A 326 -6.74 -3.62 -18.30
C ASP A 326 -6.05 -3.57 -16.92
N PHE A 327 -6.75 -3.99 -15.86
CA PHE A 327 -6.25 -3.86 -14.48
C PHE A 327 -6.46 -5.13 -13.65
N VAL A 328 -5.37 -5.71 -13.15
CA VAL A 328 -5.38 -6.86 -12.24
C VAL A 328 -4.90 -6.50 -10.84
N PHE A 329 -5.63 -6.99 -9.83
CA PHE A 329 -5.23 -6.94 -8.43
C PHE A 329 -5.11 -8.35 -7.85
N TYR A 330 -3.96 -8.68 -7.31
CA TYR A 330 -3.72 -9.92 -6.55
C TYR A 330 -3.45 -9.62 -5.08
N THR A 331 -3.99 -10.43 -4.17
CA THR A 331 -3.65 -10.40 -2.74
C THR A 331 -3.51 -11.80 -2.18
N GLY A 332 -2.38 -12.10 -1.52
CA GLY A 332 -2.08 -13.44 -1.04
C GLY A 332 -0.70 -13.59 -0.42
N HIS A 333 -0.08 -14.76 -0.58
CA HIS A 333 1.29 -15.03 -0.12
C HIS A 333 2.29 -14.91 -1.25
N ALA A 334 3.42 -14.25 -0.99
CA ALA A 334 4.46 -14.03 -1.99
C ALA A 334 5.86 -13.98 -1.35
N ASN A 335 6.88 -13.97 -2.20
CA ASN A 335 8.26 -13.60 -1.86
C ASN A 335 8.90 -12.91 -3.08
N MET A 336 10.18 -12.56 -3.00
CA MET A 336 10.94 -11.96 -4.12
C MET A 336 10.89 -12.73 -5.45
N ASN A 337 10.55 -14.02 -5.44
CA ASN A 337 10.60 -14.87 -6.62
C ASN A 337 9.22 -15.19 -7.19
N GLY A 338 8.13 -14.77 -6.56
CA GLY A 338 6.80 -15.23 -6.97
C GLY A 338 5.69 -15.11 -5.96
N TRP A 339 4.53 -15.66 -6.29
CA TRP A 339 3.37 -15.74 -5.40
C TRP A 339 2.63 -17.07 -5.49
N LYS A 340 1.86 -17.36 -4.44
CA LYS A 340 1.15 -18.62 -4.25
C LYS A 340 -0.22 -18.59 -4.92
N LEU A 341 -0.58 -19.70 -5.57
CA LEU A 341 -1.89 -19.92 -6.19
C LEU A 341 -2.44 -21.27 -5.70
N ASP A 342 -3.66 -21.27 -5.13
CA ASP A 342 -4.15 -22.43 -4.39
C ASP A 342 -4.88 -23.47 -5.24
N GLY A 343 -5.36 -23.11 -6.43
CA GLY A 343 -6.17 -24.04 -7.21
C GLY A 343 -5.45 -25.30 -7.70
N ASN A 344 -4.12 -25.29 -7.77
CA ASN A 344 -3.29 -26.49 -7.89
C ASN A 344 -2.15 -26.54 -6.85
N LYS A 345 -2.29 -25.78 -5.75
CA LYS A 345 -1.27 -25.62 -4.69
C LYS A 345 0.13 -25.32 -5.26
N SER A 346 0.18 -24.42 -6.23
CA SER A 346 1.42 -24.08 -6.92
C SER A 346 1.97 -22.74 -6.47
N PHE A 347 3.23 -22.54 -6.81
CA PHE A 347 3.91 -21.26 -6.72
C PHE A 347 4.19 -20.79 -8.15
N LEU A 348 3.75 -19.59 -8.49
CA LEU A 348 4.10 -18.92 -9.73
C LEU A 348 5.44 -18.21 -9.51
N THR A 349 6.43 -18.51 -10.35
CA THR A 349 7.72 -17.82 -10.31
C THR A 349 7.86 -16.77 -11.40
N PHE A 350 8.77 -15.81 -11.21
CA PHE A 350 9.06 -14.77 -12.20
C PHE A 350 9.50 -15.31 -13.59
N ASN A 351 10.03 -16.53 -13.66
CA ASN A 351 10.40 -17.17 -14.93
C ASN A 351 9.21 -17.83 -15.66
N GLU A 352 8.08 -17.97 -14.98
CA GLU A 352 6.90 -18.66 -15.52
C GLU A 352 5.82 -17.67 -15.96
N ILE A 353 5.90 -16.42 -15.49
CA ILE A 353 4.94 -15.39 -15.88
C ILE A 353 5.04 -15.14 -17.38
N GLY A 354 3.91 -15.26 -18.08
CA GLY A 354 3.82 -15.18 -19.53
C GLY A 354 2.70 -14.25 -19.95
N LEU A 355 2.83 -12.95 -19.65
CA LEU A 355 1.87 -11.91 -20.02
C LEU A 355 2.17 -11.45 -21.45
N LEU A 356 1.76 -12.22 -22.45
CA LEU A 356 2.18 -12.08 -23.85
C LEU A 356 1.35 -11.08 -24.68
N ASP A 357 1.01 -9.93 -24.09
CA ASP A 357 0.35 -8.79 -24.75
C ASP A 357 -1.03 -9.05 -25.34
N ARG A 358 -2.07 -8.63 -24.61
CA ARG A 358 -3.43 -8.57 -25.18
C ARG A 358 -4.20 -7.34 -24.72
N ASP A 359 -4.20 -7.05 -23.42
CA ASP A 359 -4.93 -5.89 -22.85
C ASP A 359 -4.42 -5.45 -21.47
N LEU A 360 -3.49 -6.18 -20.84
CA LEU A 360 -3.09 -5.91 -19.45
C LEU A 360 -2.08 -4.77 -19.34
N GLU A 361 -2.54 -3.67 -18.76
CA GLU A 361 -1.72 -2.50 -18.48
C GLU A 361 -1.15 -2.52 -17.06
N TRP A 362 -1.99 -2.77 -16.06
CA TRP A 362 -1.59 -2.56 -14.67
C TRP A 362 -1.80 -3.82 -13.82
N LEU A 363 -0.74 -4.20 -13.10
CA LEU A 363 -0.74 -5.38 -12.24
C LEU A 363 -0.29 -5.00 -10.83
N VAL A 364 -1.15 -5.24 -9.83
CA VAL A 364 -0.82 -5.07 -8.42
C VAL A 364 -0.72 -6.43 -7.74
N ILE A 365 0.42 -6.70 -7.10
CA ILE A 365 0.67 -7.85 -6.25
C ILE A 365 0.74 -7.37 -4.79
N ALA A 366 -0.41 -7.25 -4.14
CA ALA A 366 -0.56 -6.87 -2.74
C ALA A 366 -0.23 -8.06 -1.80
N ALA A 367 1.02 -8.52 -1.86
CA ALA A 367 1.55 -9.64 -1.09
C ALA A 367 3.03 -9.39 -0.70
N CYS A 368 3.59 -10.25 0.16
CA CYS A 368 4.94 -10.05 0.71
C CYS A 368 6.04 -10.10 -0.36
N GLY A 369 6.81 -9.03 -0.50
CA GLY A 369 8.12 -9.02 -1.13
C GLY A 369 8.29 -9.25 -2.65
N PRO A 370 7.27 -9.27 -3.55
CA PRO A 370 7.52 -9.47 -4.98
C PRO A 370 8.49 -8.43 -5.57
N LEU A 371 8.56 -7.22 -5.01
CA LEU A 371 9.47 -6.16 -5.42
C LEU A 371 10.66 -5.97 -4.46
N GLN A 372 11.09 -7.03 -3.79
CA GLN A 372 12.33 -7.04 -2.99
C GLN A 372 13.55 -6.73 -3.86
N ASP A 373 14.46 -5.94 -3.30
CA ASP A 373 15.71 -5.55 -3.95
C ASP A 373 16.81 -5.30 -2.91
N ASP A 374 18.05 -5.57 -3.28
CA ASP A 374 19.22 -5.41 -2.40
C ASP A 374 19.42 -3.96 -1.95
N ILE A 375 18.96 -2.97 -2.73
CA ILE A 375 19.11 -1.55 -2.36
C ILE A 375 18.19 -1.12 -1.23
N ILE A 376 17.04 -1.80 -1.06
CA ILE A 376 16.07 -1.51 0.01
C ILE A 376 16.28 -2.43 1.21
N SER A 377 16.76 -3.66 0.98
CA SER A 377 17.05 -4.62 2.03
C SER A 377 18.09 -5.65 1.58
N PRO A 378 19.22 -5.82 2.30
CA PRO A 378 20.25 -6.80 1.96
C PRO A 378 19.69 -8.22 1.78
N GLY A 379 20.14 -8.89 0.72
CA GLY A 379 19.64 -10.21 0.32
C GLY A 379 18.33 -10.17 -0.46
N GLY A 380 17.80 -8.98 -0.79
CA GLY A 380 16.57 -8.82 -1.57
C GLY A 380 16.71 -9.22 -3.04
N GLY A 381 17.94 -9.34 -3.53
CA GLY A 381 18.26 -9.67 -4.93
C GLY A 381 18.05 -8.48 -5.88
N ASP A 382 17.76 -8.74 -7.15
CA ASP A 382 17.51 -7.70 -8.16
C ASP A 382 16.03 -7.67 -8.57
N VAL A 383 15.32 -6.57 -8.36
CA VAL A 383 13.91 -6.44 -8.74
C VAL A 383 13.68 -6.65 -10.24
N PHE A 384 14.69 -6.35 -11.06
CA PHE A 384 14.57 -6.44 -12.52
C PHE A 384 14.49 -7.88 -13.05
N ARG A 385 14.50 -8.88 -12.17
CA ARG A 385 14.12 -10.27 -12.50
C ARG A 385 12.72 -10.39 -13.10
N TRP A 386 11.84 -9.42 -12.85
CA TRP A 386 10.48 -9.36 -13.41
C TRP A 386 10.42 -8.86 -14.85
N LYS A 387 11.55 -8.62 -15.52
CA LYS A 387 11.62 -8.14 -16.91
C LYS A 387 10.66 -8.86 -17.86
N THR A 388 10.56 -10.19 -17.76
CA THR A 388 9.73 -11.02 -18.63
C THR A 388 8.23 -10.68 -18.55
N ALA A 389 7.76 -10.17 -17.41
CA ALA A 389 6.37 -9.73 -17.27
C ALA A 389 6.01 -8.53 -18.16
N PHE A 390 7.02 -7.78 -18.63
CA PHE A 390 6.87 -6.58 -19.45
C PHE A 390 7.08 -6.85 -20.94
N GLU A 391 7.44 -8.07 -21.34
CA GLU A 391 7.69 -8.39 -22.74
C GLU A 391 6.44 -8.32 -23.61
N GLY A 392 5.26 -8.43 -22.99
CA GLY A 392 3.98 -8.26 -23.66
C GLY A 392 3.18 -7.06 -23.18
N GLY A 393 3.80 -5.88 -23.17
CA GLY A 393 3.05 -4.62 -23.10
C GLY A 393 2.65 -4.13 -21.70
N LEU A 394 2.87 -4.90 -20.62
CA LEU A 394 2.55 -4.45 -19.26
C LEU A 394 3.14 -3.05 -18.97
N HIS A 395 2.32 -2.14 -18.45
CA HIS A 395 2.75 -0.79 -18.06
C HIS A 395 3.40 -0.79 -16.68
N LEU A 396 2.69 -1.29 -15.67
CA LEU A 396 3.10 -1.20 -14.27
C LEU A 396 2.98 -2.54 -13.55
N LEU A 397 4.07 -2.93 -12.85
CA LEU A 397 4.05 -3.95 -11.81
C LEU A 397 4.20 -3.27 -10.44
N LEU A 398 3.16 -3.34 -9.63
CA LEU A 398 3.06 -2.70 -8.33
C LEU A 398 3.05 -3.78 -7.24
N GLY A 399 3.68 -3.52 -6.10
CA GLY A 399 3.72 -4.50 -5.01
C GLY A 399 4.51 -4.02 -3.82
N TYR A 400 5.04 -4.98 -3.04
CA TYR A 400 5.81 -4.70 -1.84
C TYR A 400 7.24 -5.25 -1.94
N GLY A 401 8.17 -4.56 -1.28
CA GLY A 401 9.57 -4.96 -1.12
C GLY A 401 9.87 -5.61 0.24
N SER A 402 8.85 -5.99 1.00
CA SER A 402 8.97 -6.51 2.38
C SER A 402 7.77 -7.37 2.76
N ILE A 403 7.78 -7.94 3.99
CA ILE A 403 6.58 -8.53 4.59
C ILE A 403 5.55 -7.43 4.91
N THR A 404 4.27 -7.73 4.65
CA THR A 404 3.13 -6.86 4.94
C THR A 404 2.06 -7.56 5.77
N SER A 405 1.16 -6.78 6.37
CA SER A 405 0.01 -7.29 7.11
C SER A 405 -1.17 -7.57 6.17
N ASP A 406 -1.90 -8.65 6.43
CA ASP A 406 -3.20 -8.92 5.79
C ASP A 406 -4.22 -7.87 6.24
N ASN A 407 -4.98 -7.34 5.29
CA ASN A 407 -5.94 -6.26 5.53
C ASN A 407 -7.10 -6.35 4.51
N THR A 408 -8.01 -5.39 4.57
CA THR A 408 -9.24 -5.37 3.75
C THR A 408 -9.42 -4.09 2.94
N GLU A 409 -8.38 -3.24 2.86
CA GLU A 409 -8.53 -1.84 2.48
C GLU A 409 -7.72 -1.41 1.25
N GLU A 410 -6.63 -2.10 0.93
CA GLU A 410 -5.73 -1.74 -0.18
C GLU A 410 -6.48 -1.62 -1.52
N GLY A 411 -7.25 -2.62 -1.91
CA GLY A 411 -7.99 -2.62 -3.18
C GLY A 411 -9.01 -1.48 -3.27
N ARG A 412 -9.70 -1.19 -2.16
CA ARG A 412 -10.69 -0.10 -2.08
C ARG A 412 -10.05 1.28 -2.12
N LEU A 413 -8.90 1.46 -1.46
CA LEU A 413 -8.19 2.74 -1.43
C LEU A 413 -7.47 3.03 -2.74
N LEU A 414 -6.85 2.01 -3.35
CA LEU A 414 -6.21 2.13 -4.65
C LEU A 414 -7.21 2.66 -5.69
N THR A 415 -8.34 1.98 -5.83
CA THR A 415 -9.37 2.35 -6.82
C THR A 415 -10.00 3.70 -6.52
N LYS A 416 -10.20 4.04 -5.25
CA LYS A 416 -10.64 5.36 -4.84
C LYS A 416 -9.66 6.45 -5.30
N TYR A 417 -8.36 6.28 -5.04
CA TYR A 417 -7.36 7.30 -5.36
C TYR A 417 -7.12 7.45 -6.86
N THR A 418 -7.12 6.36 -7.62
CA THR A 418 -7.01 6.44 -9.08
C THR A 418 -8.21 7.15 -9.71
N ARG A 419 -9.43 6.86 -9.25
CA ARG A 419 -10.67 7.55 -9.70
C ARG A 419 -10.72 9.03 -9.31
N GLU A 420 -10.00 9.41 -8.26
CA GLU A 420 -9.84 10.82 -7.88
C GLU A 420 -8.82 11.58 -8.75
N GLY A 421 -8.25 10.90 -9.74
CA GLY A 421 -7.29 11.45 -10.71
C GLY A 421 -5.84 11.35 -10.27
N GLN A 422 -5.50 10.50 -9.30
CA GLN A 422 -4.08 10.25 -8.97
C GLN A 422 -3.47 9.30 -10.01
N LYS A 423 -2.17 9.46 -10.27
CA LYS A 423 -1.36 8.47 -10.98
C LYS A 423 -1.44 7.15 -10.24
N ILE A 424 -1.35 6.03 -10.97
CA ILE A 424 -1.51 4.70 -10.38
C ILE A 424 -0.40 4.40 -9.36
N ILE A 425 0.85 4.80 -9.65
CA ILE A 425 1.97 4.66 -8.71
C ILE A 425 1.69 5.44 -7.42
N ASP A 426 1.27 6.70 -7.55
CA ASP A 426 0.98 7.58 -6.41
C ASP A 426 -0.17 7.04 -5.56
N ALA A 427 -1.25 6.60 -6.22
CA ALA A 427 -2.40 5.96 -5.58
C ALA A 427 -2.01 4.70 -4.81
N TRP A 428 -1.14 3.85 -5.38
CA TRP A 428 -0.65 2.65 -4.72
C TRP A 428 0.25 2.97 -3.53
N PHE A 429 1.18 3.90 -3.69
CA PHE A 429 2.11 4.28 -2.62
C PHE A 429 1.37 4.92 -1.45
N ARG A 430 0.44 5.83 -1.74
CA ARG A 430 -0.43 6.42 -0.74
C ARG A 430 -1.25 5.36 -0.02
N THR A 431 -1.87 4.44 -0.77
CA THR A 431 -2.63 3.32 -0.20
C THR A 431 -1.79 2.50 0.78
N ALA A 432 -0.60 2.09 0.38
CA ALA A 432 0.31 1.33 1.23
C ALA A 432 0.70 2.10 2.49
N GLN A 433 1.01 3.40 2.37
CA GLN A 433 1.36 4.25 3.52
C GLN A 433 0.22 4.40 4.52
N GLU A 434 -1.03 4.49 4.05
CA GLU A 434 -2.19 4.61 4.92
C GLU A 434 -2.63 3.29 5.56
N VAL A 435 -2.27 2.14 4.97
CA VAL A 435 -2.74 0.82 5.42
C VAL A 435 -1.68 0.06 6.21
N GLN A 436 -0.45 0.00 5.69
CA GLN A 436 0.61 -0.85 6.22
C GLN A 436 1.35 -0.18 7.39
N PRO A 437 1.85 -0.96 8.36
CA PRO A 437 2.76 -0.44 9.37
C PRO A 437 4.07 0.02 8.72
N SER A 438 4.83 0.91 9.38
CA SER A 438 6.15 1.33 8.88
C SER A 438 7.23 0.26 9.06
N VAL A 439 7.01 -0.65 10.01
CA VAL A 439 7.92 -1.76 10.31
C VAL A 439 7.15 -3.05 10.52
N ASN A 440 7.76 -4.18 10.16
CA ASN A 440 7.21 -5.51 10.35
C ASN A 440 8.01 -6.37 11.35
N GLY A 441 9.17 -5.89 11.82
CA GLY A 441 10.02 -6.57 12.79
C GLY A 441 10.83 -7.75 12.24
N ALA A 442 10.71 -8.07 10.95
CA ALA A 442 11.50 -9.11 10.31
C ALA A 442 12.94 -8.66 10.05
N THR A 443 13.84 -9.62 9.89
CA THR A 443 15.21 -9.36 9.42
C THR A 443 15.26 -9.24 7.90
N PRO A 444 16.32 -8.63 7.34
CA PRO A 444 16.57 -8.69 5.90
C PRO A 444 16.50 -10.13 5.35
N PRO A 445 15.98 -10.33 4.12
CA PRO A 445 15.49 -9.31 3.19
C PRO A 445 14.06 -8.83 3.46
N ASN A 446 13.41 -9.37 4.49
CA ASN A 446 11.97 -9.25 4.71
C ASN A 446 11.56 -8.02 5.51
N GLY A 447 12.51 -7.28 6.08
CA GLY A 447 12.30 -6.14 6.96
C GLY A 447 13.62 -5.55 7.47
N PRO A 448 13.61 -4.73 8.53
CA PRO A 448 12.46 -4.45 9.40
C PRO A 448 11.48 -3.42 8.83
N ASP A 449 11.92 -2.60 7.89
CA ASP A 449 11.11 -1.54 7.29
C ASP A 449 10.14 -2.13 6.25
N VAL A 450 8.92 -1.58 6.19
CA VAL A 450 7.95 -1.96 5.16
C VAL A 450 8.11 -1.06 3.94
N TRP A 451 8.34 -1.67 2.79
CA TRP A 451 8.58 -0.99 1.52
C TRP A 451 7.45 -1.28 0.54
N VAL A 452 6.84 -0.24 -0.01
CA VAL A 452 5.98 -0.34 -1.20
C VAL A 452 6.81 0.00 -2.43
N GLY A 453 6.56 -0.70 -3.54
CA GLY A 453 7.31 -0.55 -4.78
C GLY A 453 6.45 -0.49 -6.02
N ALA A 454 7.02 0.11 -7.06
CA ALA A 454 6.51 0.11 -8.42
C ALA A 454 7.68 -0.21 -9.36
N MET A 455 7.46 -1.06 -10.35
CA MET A 455 8.37 -1.34 -11.45
C MET A 455 7.65 -1.05 -12.76
N TRP A 456 8.38 -0.47 -13.72
CA TRP A 456 7.89 -0.23 -15.07
C TRP A 456 9.05 -0.26 -16.05
N VAL A 457 8.73 -0.36 -17.33
CA VAL A 457 9.70 -0.25 -18.41
C VAL A 457 9.41 1.00 -19.23
N SER A 458 10.45 1.64 -19.75
CA SER A 458 10.29 2.84 -20.57
C SER A 458 11.11 2.77 -21.85
N SER A 459 10.62 3.50 -22.84
CA SER A 459 11.26 3.75 -24.12
C SER A 459 11.22 5.26 -24.39
N PRO A 460 11.95 5.77 -25.40
CA PRO A 460 11.86 7.19 -25.76
C PRO A 460 10.44 7.67 -26.11
N SER A 461 9.51 6.75 -26.43
CA SER A 461 8.12 7.06 -26.82
C SER A 461 7.06 6.64 -25.80
N SER A 462 7.43 6.00 -24.69
CA SER A 462 6.51 5.56 -23.65
C SER A 462 7.14 5.59 -22.26
N ASP A 463 6.44 6.23 -21.32
CA ASP A 463 6.80 6.26 -19.90
C ASP A 463 5.57 6.07 -19.01
N PRO A 464 5.23 4.80 -18.69
CA PRO A 464 4.07 4.48 -17.86
C PRO A 464 4.11 5.01 -16.42
N SER A 465 5.21 5.63 -15.97
CA SER A 465 5.26 6.24 -14.63
C SER A 465 4.25 7.34 -14.41
N GLN A 466 3.67 7.90 -15.49
CA GLN A 466 2.67 8.97 -15.47
C GLN A 466 1.25 8.46 -15.71
N ASP A 467 1.05 7.14 -15.75
CA ASP A 467 -0.25 6.56 -16.03
C ASP A 467 -1.26 6.86 -14.94
N HIS A 468 -2.45 7.21 -15.40
CA HIS A 468 -3.70 7.20 -14.64
C HIS A 468 -4.49 5.96 -15.07
N ILE A 469 -5.55 5.61 -14.36
CA ILE A 469 -6.54 4.71 -14.96
C ILE A 469 -7.22 5.42 -16.13
N TRP A 470 -7.75 4.64 -17.07
CA TRP A 470 -8.56 5.16 -18.17
C TRP A 470 -9.64 6.12 -17.66
N ASP A 471 -9.93 7.16 -18.46
CA ASP A 471 -10.85 8.27 -18.15
C ASP A 471 -10.50 9.16 -16.95
N SER A 472 -9.40 8.87 -16.23
CA SER A 472 -8.96 9.67 -15.06
C SER A 472 -7.67 10.47 -15.31
N GLY A 473 -7.09 10.37 -16.52
CA GLY A 473 -5.89 11.11 -16.92
C GLY A 473 -5.21 10.52 -18.14
N SER A 474 -3.92 10.80 -18.31
CA SER A 474 -3.13 10.24 -19.40
C SER A 474 -2.77 8.77 -19.13
N VAL A 475 -2.83 7.96 -20.17
CA VAL A 475 -2.28 6.61 -20.22
C VAL A 475 -1.23 6.58 -21.32
N SER A 476 -0.08 5.97 -21.05
CA SER A 476 1.00 5.81 -22.01
C SER A 476 0.60 4.87 -23.14
N ALA A 477 1.36 4.85 -24.23
CA ALA A 477 1.28 3.75 -25.18
C ALA A 477 2.06 2.55 -24.64
N ASP A 478 1.72 1.35 -25.09
CA ASP A 478 2.39 0.10 -24.69
C ASP A 478 3.92 0.25 -24.84
N PRO A 479 4.71 0.01 -23.78
CA PRO A 479 6.15 0.23 -23.79
C PRO A 479 6.88 -0.95 -24.46
N ILE A 480 6.49 -1.28 -25.69
CA ILE A 480 7.15 -2.29 -26.52
C ILE A 480 8.57 -1.85 -26.88
N ASN A 481 9.52 -2.80 -26.92
CA ASN A 481 10.93 -2.55 -27.22
C ASN A 481 11.62 -1.55 -26.25
N PHE A 482 11.31 -1.65 -24.97
CA PHE A 482 11.91 -0.82 -23.92
C PHE A 482 13.43 -0.96 -23.80
N ASN A 483 14.09 0.17 -23.52
CA ASN A 483 15.55 0.23 -23.30
C ASN A 483 15.93 0.47 -21.84
N LEU A 484 14.94 0.79 -20.99
CA LEU A 484 15.12 1.06 -19.57
C LEU A 484 14.09 0.27 -18.75
N MET A 485 14.56 -0.28 -17.64
CA MET A 485 13.72 -0.79 -16.57
C MET A 485 13.90 0.13 -15.37
N ASN A 486 12.79 0.49 -14.74
CA ASN A 486 12.75 1.44 -13.65
C ASN A 486 12.04 0.80 -12.46
N ALA A 487 12.49 1.13 -11.27
CA ALA A 487 11.83 0.76 -10.05
C ALA A 487 11.93 1.89 -9.03
N LEU A 488 10.86 2.08 -8.29
CA LEU A 488 10.71 3.10 -7.26
C LEU A 488 10.21 2.41 -6.00
N TRP A 489 10.79 2.77 -4.86
CA TRP A 489 10.35 2.27 -3.56
C TRP A 489 10.24 3.42 -2.58
N THR A 490 9.23 3.37 -1.72
CA THR A 490 9.12 4.28 -0.58
C THR A 490 8.77 3.48 0.67
N THR A 491 9.20 3.97 1.83
CA THR A 491 8.79 3.39 3.10
C THR A 491 7.31 3.69 3.37
N CYS A 492 6.62 2.70 3.94
CA CYS A 492 5.22 2.82 4.34
C CYS A 492 5.06 3.74 5.55
#